data_AF-A0A7W6TAU8-F1
#
_entry.id   AF-A0A7W6TAU8-F1
#
_cell.length_a   1.000
_cell.length_b   1.000
_cell.length_c   1.000
_cell.angle_alpha   90.00
_cell.angle_beta   90.00
_cell.angle_gamma   90.00
#
_symmetry.space_group_name_H-M   'P 1'
#
loop_
_entity.id
_entity.type
_entity.pdbx_description
1 polymer ?
#
loop_
_entity_poly.entity_id
_entity_poly.type
_entity_poly.pdbx_seq_one_letter_code
_entity_poly.pdbx_strand_id
1 'polypeptide(L)'
;MKPDDGNEEKNVPEAIHEFREEFRELLDEAKIEQLVVMIDDLDRCLPSTAIETLEAAIRLFLFVPKTAFIIGADEGMIEYAVRQHFPDLPVSSGPLPYARNYLEKLIQVPFRIPALGTQETRTYVTLLLVESIVGHDHAGFKELLVKAKAALNKPWLTYVKSAS
;
A
#
# COMPACT_ATOMS: atom_id res chain seq x y z
N MET A 1 54.44 1.54 -15.70
CA MET A 1 53.35 2.11 -14.90
C MET A 1 52.24 2.52 -15.87
N LYS A 2 51.27 1.64 -16.14
CA LYS A 2 50.03 2.06 -16.82
C LYS A 2 49.06 2.49 -15.72
N PRO A 3 48.39 3.64 -15.85
CA PRO A 3 47.36 4.01 -14.90
C PRO A 3 46.16 3.09 -15.09
N ASP A 4 45.82 2.44 -13.98
CA ASP A 4 44.53 1.87 -13.66
C ASP A 4 43.57 3.02 -13.37
N ASP A 5 42.38 3.02 -13.96
CA ASP A 5 41.09 2.97 -13.25
C ASP A 5 39.97 3.35 -14.24
N GLY A 6 39.33 2.33 -14.81
CA GLY A 6 38.14 2.47 -15.65
C GLY A 6 36.92 2.57 -14.75
N ASN A 7 36.40 3.79 -14.59
CA ASN A 7 35.17 4.06 -13.88
C ASN A 7 33.97 3.47 -14.66
N GLU A 8 33.70 2.18 -14.49
CA GLU A 8 32.50 1.52 -14.99
C GLU A 8 31.32 1.87 -14.07
N GLU A 9 30.69 3.01 -14.33
CA GLU A 9 29.31 3.23 -13.88
C GLU A 9 28.44 2.18 -14.58
N LYS A 10 28.20 1.04 -13.92
CA LYS A 10 27.24 0.03 -14.37
C LYS A 10 25.92 0.73 -14.75
N ASN A 11 25.45 0.51 -15.97
CA ASN A 11 24.18 1.05 -16.44
C ASN A 11 23.05 0.61 -15.49
N VAL A 12 22.36 1.56 -14.87
CA VAL A 12 21.28 1.32 -13.88
C VAL A 12 20.25 0.27 -14.35
N PRO A 13 19.82 0.21 -15.63
CA PRO A 13 18.92 -0.83 -16.11
C PRO A 13 19.49 -2.25 -16.05
N GLU A 14 20.79 -2.42 -16.31
CA GLU A 14 21.46 -3.73 -16.29
C GLU A 14 21.60 -4.23 -14.86
N ALA A 15 21.97 -3.36 -13.92
CA ALA A 15 22.04 -3.70 -12.49
C ALA A 15 20.68 -4.12 -11.91
N ILE A 16 19.60 -3.47 -12.34
CA ILE A 16 18.23 -3.87 -11.95
C ILE A 16 17.86 -5.23 -12.54
N HIS A 17 18.27 -5.53 -13.78
CA HIS A 17 17.99 -6.83 -14.38
C HIS A 17 18.77 -7.96 -13.69
N GLU A 18 20.06 -7.74 -13.42
CA GLU A 18 20.94 -8.67 -12.69
C GLU A 18 20.35 -8.99 -11.31
N PHE A 19 19.96 -7.96 -10.55
CA PHE A 19 19.31 -8.14 -9.24
C PHE A 19 18.00 -8.94 -9.32
N ARG A 20 17.19 -8.76 -10.37
CA ARG A 20 15.92 -9.49 -10.52
C ARG A 20 16.14 -10.98 -10.74
N GLU A 21 17.14 -11.35 -11.54
CA GLU A 21 17.47 -12.75 -11.77
C GLU A 21 18.02 -13.40 -10.49
N GLU A 22 18.97 -12.75 -9.82
CA GLU A 22 19.49 -13.22 -8.52
C GLU A 22 18.38 -13.37 -7.47
N PHE A 23 17.49 -12.38 -7.37
CA PHE A 23 16.38 -12.41 -6.42
C PHE A 23 15.37 -13.51 -6.74
N ARG A 24 15.12 -13.77 -8.03
CA ARG A 24 14.27 -14.87 -8.46
C ARG A 24 14.89 -16.22 -8.12
N GLU A 25 16.18 -16.40 -8.36
CA GLU A 25 16.92 -17.62 -8.00
C GLU A 25 16.86 -17.86 -6.48
N LEU A 26 17.05 -16.80 -5.68
CA LEU A 26 16.91 -16.86 -4.23
C LEU A 26 15.50 -17.28 -3.78
N LEU A 27 14.45 -16.73 -4.41
CA LEU A 27 13.06 -17.11 -4.10
C LEU A 27 12.79 -18.57 -4.45
N ASP A 28 13.32 -19.05 -5.57
CA ASP A 28 13.16 -20.44 -6.02
C ASP A 28 13.95 -21.42 -5.13
N GLU A 29 15.18 -21.09 -4.74
CA GLU A 29 16.00 -21.89 -3.81
C GLU A 29 15.37 -21.93 -2.39
N ALA A 30 14.84 -20.80 -1.93
CA ALA A 30 14.11 -20.70 -0.66
C ALA A 30 12.75 -21.41 -0.69
N LYS A 31 12.30 -21.90 -1.86
CA LYS A 31 10.99 -22.55 -2.08
C LYS A 31 9.82 -21.66 -1.65
N ILE A 32 9.95 -20.35 -1.85
CA ILE A 32 8.89 -19.39 -1.56
C ILE A 32 7.90 -19.40 -2.73
N GLU A 33 6.66 -19.80 -2.45
CA GLU A 33 5.58 -19.78 -3.45
C GLU A 33 5.11 -18.35 -3.75
N GLN A 34 5.03 -17.51 -2.71
CA GLN A 34 4.63 -16.10 -2.80
C GLN A 34 5.33 -15.26 -1.73
N LEU A 35 5.95 -14.15 -2.12
CA LEU A 35 6.48 -13.13 -1.23
C LEU A 35 5.53 -11.93 -1.20
N VAL A 36 4.97 -11.63 -0.02
CA VAL A 36 4.16 -10.44 0.19
C VAL A 36 4.95 -9.43 1.01
N VAL A 37 5.18 -8.25 0.45
CA VAL A 37 5.84 -7.13 1.12
C VAL A 37 4.80 -6.08 1.45
N MET A 38 4.60 -5.83 2.73
CA MET A 38 3.69 -4.79 3.22
C MET A 38 4.50 -3.57 3.64
N ILE A 39 4.20 -2.44 3.02
CA ILE A 39 4.82 -1.14 3.30
C ILE A 39 3.71 -0.28 3.93
N ASP A 40 3.86 0.05 5.20
CA ASP A 40 2.89 0.84 5.96
C ASP A 40 3.52 2.14 6.48
N ASP A 41 2.69 3.08 6.94
CA ASP A 41 3.11 4.37 7.53
C ASP A 41 4.03 5.23 6.62
N LEU A 42 3.92 5.11 5.29
CA LEU A 42 4.70 5.94 4.35
C LEU A 42 4.44 7.45 4.53
N ASP A 43 3.27 7.79 5.07
CA ASP A 43 2.87 9.16 5.39
C ASP A 43 3.58 9.74 6.62
N ARG A 44 4.28 8.92 7.43
CA ARG A 44 5.14 9.38 8.54
C ARG A 44 6.56 9.71 8.10
N CYS A 45 6.95 9.29 6.91
CA CYS A 45 8.26 9.58 6.35
C CYS A 45 8.33 11.01 5.83
N LEU A 46 9.55 11.55 5.75
CA LEU A 46 9.78 12.79 5.02
C LEU A 46 9.37 12.62 3.55
N PRO A 47 8.84 13.66 2.90
CA PRO A 47 8.46 13.66 1.50
C PRO A 47 9.46 12.99 0.55
N SER A 48 10.75 13.28 0.68
CA SER A 48 11.80 12.69 -0.15
C SER A 48 11.90 11.18 0.05
N THR A 49 11.93 10.73 1.31
CA THR A 49 12.06 9.32 1.68
C THR A 49 10.83 8.51 1.26
N ALA A 50 9.63 9.08 1.34
CA ALA A 50 8.41 8.41 0.89
C ALA A 50 8.45 8.13 -0.62
N ILE A 51 8.84 9.12 -1.43
CA ILE A 51 8.98 8.96 -2.89
C ILE A 51 10.11 7.99 -3.25
N GLU A 52 11.27 8.12 -2.61
CA GLU A 52 12.39 7.19 -2.82
C GLU A 52 12.00 5.74 -2.48
N THR A 53 11.26 5.53 -1.40
CA THR A 53 10.78 4.19 -1.01
C THR A 53 9.78 3.64 -2.01
N LEU A 54 8.84 4.46 -2.48
CA LEU A 54 7.90 4.09 -3.54
C LEU A 54 8.64 3.75 -4.83
N GLU A 55 9.55 4.61 -5.30
CA GLU A 55 10.33 4.35 -6.51
C GLU A 55 11.24 3.13 -6.37
N ALA A 56 11.85 2.91 -5.20
CA ALA A 56 12.67 1.73 -4.94
C ALA A 56 11.84 0.45 -4.97
N ALA A 57 10.69 0.42 -4.27
CA ALA A 57 9.77 -0.72 -4.30
C ALA A 57 9.37 -1.10 -5.75
N ILE A 58 9.14 -0.08 -6.57
CA ILE A 58 8.71 -0.20 -7.96
C ILE A 58 9.84 -0.66 -8.88
N ARG A 59 11.00 0.02 -8.82
CA ARG A 59 12.15 -0.27 -9.68
C ARG A 59 12.74 -1.65 -9.39
N LEU A 60 12.80 -2.03 -8.11
CA LEU A 60 13.43 -3.26 -7.67
C LEU A 60 12.52 -4.49 -7.82
N PHE A 61 11.21 -4.38 -7.57
CA PHE A 61 10.42 -5.58 -7.30
C PHE A 61 9.12 -5.76 -8.08
N LEU A 62 8.56 -4.74 -8.75
CA LEU A 62 7.25 -4.86 -9.40
C LEU A 62 7.18 -5.84 -10.59
N PHE A 63 8.30 -6.40 -11.00
CA PHE A 63 8.36 -7.31 -12.15
C PHE A 63 8.94 -8.69 -11.81
N VAL A 64 9.18 -8.98 -10.53
CA VAL A 64 9.61 -10.32 -10.12
C VAL A 64 8.36 -11.20 -9.94
N PRO A 65 8.26 -12.33 -10.66
CA PRO A 65 7.15 -13.25 -10.50
C PRO A 65 7.08 -13.76 -9.04
N LYS A 66 5.88 -14.09 -8.56
CA LYS A 66 5.61 -14.54 -7.18
C LYS A 66 5.79 -13.47 -6.09
N THR A 67 5.86 -12.19 -6.44
CA THR A 67 5.92 -11.11 -5.45
C THR A 67 4.67 -10.23 -5.49
N ALA A 68 4.24 -9.73 -4.34
CA ALA A 68 3.13 -8.79 -4.19
C ALA A 68 3.50 -7.69 -3.20
N PHE A 69 3.26 -6.43 -3.58
CA PHE A 69 3.54 -5.26 -2.75
C PHE A 69 2.22 -4.62 -2.33
N ILE A 70 2.00 -4.51 -1.02
CA ILE A 70 0.84 -3.85 -0.43
C ILE A 70 1.34 -2.56 0.22
N ILE A 71 0.76 -1.44 -0.18
CA ILE A 71 1.18 -0.11 0.30
C ILE A 71 0.02 0.54 1.03
N GLY A 72 0.21 0.78 2.34
CA GLY A 72 -0.67 1.60 3.18
C GLY A 72 -0.12 3.02 3.23
N ALA A 73 -0.85 3.97 2.64
CA ALA A 73 -0.48 5.38 2.68
C ALA A 73 -1.73 6.28 2.53
N ASP A 74 -1.67 7.47 3.13
CA ASP A 74 -2.63 8.53 2.87
C ASP A 74 -2.39 9.16 1.48
N GLU A 75 -3.42 9.18 0.63
CA GLU A 75 -3.34 9.71 -0.75
C GLU A 75 -2.91 11.19 -0.75
N GLY A 76 -3.38 11.99 0.21
CA GLY A 76 -3.04 13.40 0.33
C GLY A 76 -1.57 13.63 0.72
N MET A 77 -1.04 12.82 1.64
CA MET A 77 0.37 12.90 2.03
C MET A 77 1.30 12.49 0.89
N ILE A 78 0.94 11.46 0.11
CA ILE A 78 1.74 11.10 -1.06
C ILE A 78 1.66 12.18 -2.14
N GLU A 79 0.49 12.78 -2.39
CA GLU A 79 0.38 13.92 -3.30
C GLU A 79 1.26 15.10 -2.87
N TYR A 80 1.30 15.39 -1.57
CA TYR A 80 2.19 16.41 -1.00
C TYR A 80 3.66 16.06 -1.22
N ALA A 81 4.03 14.79 -0.99
CA ALA A 81 5.40 14.32 -1.15
C ALA A 81 5.91 14.47 -2.59
N VAL A 82 5.07 14.13 -3.58
CA VAL A 82 5.39 14.31 -5.01
C VAL A 82 5.61 15.80 -5.34
N ARG A 83 4.78 16.70 -4.81
CA ARG A 83 4.93 18.15 -5.06
C ARG A 83 6.21 18.72 -4.48
N GLN A 84 6.64 18.26 -3.31
CA GLN A 84 7.90 18.67 -2.69
C GLN A 84 9.12 18.11 -3.44
N HIS A 85 9.03 16.87 -3.93
CA HIS A 85 10.12 16.22 -4.66
C HIS A 85 10.34 16.85 -6.05
N PHE A 86 9.29 17.40 -6.67
CA PHE A 86 9.35 18.06 -7.98
C PHE A 86 8.83 19.51 -7.90
N PRO A 87 9.63 20.46 -7.36
CA PRO A 87 9.20 21.83 -7.10
C PRO A 87 8.92 22.66 -8.37
N ASP A 88 9.51 22.29 -9.51
CA ASP A 88 9.32 22.95 -10.81
C ASP A 88 8.07 22.48 -11.57
N LEU A 89 7.25 21.63 -10.95
CA LEU A 89 6.00 21.20 -11.57
C LEU A 89 5.09 22.43 -11.74
N PRO A 90 4.60 22.70 -12.97
CA PRO A 90 3.59 23.71 -13.14
C PRO A 90 2.41 23.33 -12.24
N VAL A 91 1.92 24.31 -11.45
CA VAL A 91 0.64 24.21 -10.77
C VAL A 91 -0.42 24.15 -11.87
N SER A 92 -0.59 22.98 -12.46
CA SER A 92 -1.40 22.83 -13.66
C SER A 92 -2.83 23.15 -13.26
N SER A 93 -3.32 24.24 -13.81
CA SER A 93 -4.70 24.70 -13.84
C SER A 93 -5.54 23.76 -14.74
N GLY A 94 -5.50 22.47 -14.44
CA GLY A 94 -6.25 21.40 -15.08
C GLY A 94 -7.00 20.56 -14.04
N PRO A 95 -8.03 19.79 -14.46
CA PRO A 95 -8.96 19.13 -13.53
C PRO A 95 -8.35 17.97 -12.71
N LEU A 96 -7.16 17.46 -13.04
CA LEU A 96 -6.44 16.45 -12.25
C LEU A 96 -4.99 16.91 -11.92
N PRO A 97 -4.56 16.89 -10.65
CA PRO A 97 -3.19 17.19 -10.27
C PRO A 97 -2.19 16.18 -10.85
N TYR A 98 -1.05 16.65 -11.37
CA TYR A 98 0.03 15.79 -11.92
C TYR A 98 0.49 14.68 -10.95
N ALA A 99 0.46 14.97 -9.64
CA ALA A 99 0.77 13.99 -8.59
C ALA A 99 -0.12 12.74 -8.65
N ARG A 100 -1.39 12.91 -9.04
CA ARG A 100 -2.35 11.81 -9.19
C ARG A 100 -2.01 10.93 -10.39
N ASN A 101 -1.63 11.53 -11.52
CA ASN A 101 -1.17 10.79 -12.70
C ASN A 101 0.15 10.05 -12.44
N TYR A 102 1.01 10.60 -11.59
CA TYR A 102 2.22 9.92 -11.15
C TYR A 102 1.88 8.70 -10.30
N LEU A 103 0.97 8.83 -9.32
CA LEU A 103 0.50 7.73 -8.49
C LEU A 103 -0.18 6.62 -9.28
N GLU A 104 -1.01 6.95 -10.27
CA GLU A 104 -1.65 5.95 -11.15
C GLU A 104 -0.65 5.10 -11.94
N LYS A 105 0.54 5.62 -12.22
CA LYS A 105 1.62 4.85 -12.88
C LYS A 105 2.37 3.95 -11.91
N LEU A 106 2.40 4.33 -10.63
CA LEU A 106 3.11 3.61 -9.58
C LEU A 106 2.25 2.50 -8.96
N ILE A 107 0.95 2.75 -8.78
CA ILE A 107 0.02 1.87 -8.09
C ILE A 107 -0.88 1.17 -9.12
N GLN A 108 -0.67 -0.14 -9.29
CA GLN A 108 -1.44 -0.94 -10.25
C GLN A 108 -2.92 -1.07 -9.86
N VAL A 109 -3.21 -1.21 -8.57
CA VAL A 109 -4.57 -1.41 -8.05
C VAL A 109 -4.78 -0.50 -6.84
N PRO A 110 -5.36 0.71 -7.03
CA PRO A 110 -5.70 1.57 -5.91
C PRO A 110 -6.92 1.01 -5.16
N PHE A 111 -6.77 0.80 -3.85
CA PHE A 111 -7.87 0.39 -2.98
C PHE A 111 -8.09 1.43 -1.90
N ARG A 112 -9.27 2.08 -1.90
CA ARG A 112 -9.67 3.02 -0.85
C ARG A 112 -10.51 2.30 0.18
N ILE A 113 -10.07 2.31 1.43
CA ILE A 113 -10.83 1.75 2.55
C ILE A 113 -12.07 2.65 2.74
N PRO A 114 -13.30 2.11 2.61
CA PRO A 114 -14.50 2.90 2.80
C PRO A 114 -14.64 3.31 4.27
N ALA A 115 -15.14 4.52 4.50
CA ALA A 115 -15.49 4.95 5.85
C ALA A 115 -16.60 4.05 6.43
N LEU A 116 -16.54 3.80 7.74
CA LEU A 116 -17.60 3.09 8.44
C LEU A 116 -18.88 3.94 8.41
N GLY A 117 -19.99 3.34 7.96
CA GLY A 117 -21.29 3.98 8.06
C GLY A 117 -21.77 4.07 9.51
N THR A 118 -22.88 4.79 9.71
CA THR A 118 -23.47 4.99 11.04
C THR A 118 -23.83 3.67 11.73
N GLN A 119 -24.29 2.67 10.96
CA GLN A 119 -24.70 1.38 11.52
C GLN A 119 -23.50 0.51 11.90
N GLU A 120 -22.46 0.52 11.07
CA GLU A 120 -21.20 -0.17 11.32
C GLU A 120 -20.52 0.41 12.56
N THR A 121 -20.49 1.75 12.66
CA THR A 121 -19.93 2.47 13.82
C THR A 121 -20.71 2.15 15.09
N ARG A 122 -22.05 2.16 15.06
CA ARG A 122 -22.89 1.77 16.21
C ARG A 122 -22.64 0.34 16.64
N THR A 123 -22.52 -0.57 15.68
CA THR A 123 -22.24 -1.99 15.95
C THR A 123 -20.88 -2.14 16.62
N TYR A 124 -19.86 -1.47 16.10
CA TYR A 124 -18.51 -1.47 16.66
C TYR A 124 -18.47 -0.94 18.10
N VAL A 125 -19.04 0.24 18.36
CA VAL A 125 -19.10 0.83 19.71
C VAL A 125 -19.90 -0.07 20.67
N THR A 126 -20.97 -0.70 20.19
CA THR A 126 -21.77 -1.64 20.99
C THR A 126 -20.95 -2.87 21.37
N LEU A 127 -20.19 -3.43 20.43
CA LEU A 127 -19.30 -4.56 20.70
C LEU A 127 -18.24 -4.19 21.75
N LEU A 128 -17.60 -3.01 21.63
CA LEU A 128 -16.63 -2.53 22.61
C LEU A 128 -17.24 -2.38 24.02
N LEU A 129 -18.47 -1.84 24.10
CA LEU A 129 -19.16 -1.70 25.39
C LEU A 129 -19.48 -3.06 26.01
N VAL A 130 -19.99 -3.99 25.21
CA VAL A 130 -20.29 -5.35 25.67
C VAL A 130 -19.01 -6.05 26.12
N GLU A 131 -17.94 -5.98 25.32
CA GLU A 131 -16.62 -6.53 25.66
C GLU A 131 -16.11 -5.99 27.00
N SER A 132 -16.25 -4.69 27.23
CA SER A 132 -15.84 -4.05 28.49
C SER A 132 -16.64 -4.53 29.70
N ILE A 133 -17.87 -5.01 29.52
CA ILE A 133 -18.74 -5.45 30.63
C ILE A 133 -18.56 -6.94 30.90
N VAL A 134 -18.56 -7.78 29.86
CA VAL A 134 -18.58 -9.24 30.01
C VAL A 134 -17.19 -9.89 29.87
N GLY A 135 -16.22 -9.14 29.33
CA GLY A 135 -14.88 -9.64 29.02
C GLY A 135 -14.79 -10.35 27.66
N HIS A 136 -13.61 -10.27 27.03
CA HIS A 136 -13.35 -10.84 25.69
C HIS A 136 -13.63 -12.35 25.60
N ASP A 137 -13.41 -13.08 26.70
CA ASP A 137 -13.54 -14.55 26.71
C ASP A 137 -14.95 -15.07 26.97
N HIS A 138 -15.92 -14.19 27.24
CA HIS A 138 -17.29 -14.59 27.50
C HIS A 138 -17.92 -15.27 26.28
N ALA A 139 -18.51 -16.45 26.48
CA ALA A 139 -19.10 -17.25 25.39
C ALA A 139 -20.16 -16.46 24.58
N GLY A 140 -21.01 -15.70 25.28
CA GLY A 140 -22.01 -14.85 24.62
C GLY A 140 -21.41 -13.70 23.82
N PHE A 141 -20.25 -13.17 24.22
CA PHE A 141 -19.55 -12.14 23.44
C PHE A 141 -18.94 -12.73 22.16
N LYS A 142 -18.31 -13.92 22.25
CA LYS A 142 -17.78 -14.62 21.08
C LYS A 142 -18.89 -14.93 20.06
N GLU A 143 -20.07 -15.36 20.50
CA GLU A 143 -21.22 -15.58 19.62
C GLU A 143 -21.72 -14.28 18.96
N LEU A 144 -21.84 -13.21 19.75
CA LEU A 144 -22.21 -11.88 19.24
C LEU A 144 -21.20 -11.36 18.21
N LEU A 145 -19.91 -11.54 18.47
CA LEU A 145 -18.82 -11.13 17.60
C LEU A 145 -18.87 -11.85 16.24
N VAL A 146 -19.20 -13.14 16.22
CA VAL A 146 -19.41 -13.89 14.96
C VAL A 146 -20.59 -13.33 14.18
N LYS A 147 -21.73 -13.08 14.83
CA LYS A 147 -22.92 -12.50 14.18
C LYS A 147 -22.66 -11.10 13.64
N ALA A 148 -21.99 -10.26 14.42
CA ALA A 148 -21.63 -8.90 14.02
C ALA A 148 -20.64 -8.91 12.85
N LYS A 149 -19.60 -9.75 12.87
CA LYS A 149 -18.69 -9.92 11.72
C LYS A 149 -19.43 -10.35 10.46
N ALA A 150 -20.37 -11.28 10.56
CA ALA A 150 -21.18 -11.71 9.42
C ALA A 150 -22.03 -10.57 8.84
N ALA A 151 -22.58 -9.70 9.68
CA ALA A 151 -23.32 -8.51 9.26
C ALA A 151 -22.40 -7.43 8.64
N LEU A 152 -21.16 -7.30 9.13
CA LEU A 152 -20.17 -6.33 8.67
C LEU A 152 -19.37 -6.79 7.44
N ASN A 153 -19.39 -8.07 7.06
CA ASN A 153 -18.60 -8.62 5.95
C ASN A 153 -19.14 -8.31 4.55
N LYS A 154 -20.24 -7.56 4.42
CA LYS A 154 -20.82 -7.16 3.12
C LYS A 154 -21.19 -5.67 3.04
N PRO A 155 -20.28 -4.74 3.41
CA PRO A 155 -20.58 -3.31 3.46
C PRO A 155 -20.96 -2.75 2.08
N TRP A 156 -20.47 -3.35 0.99
CA TRP A 156 -20.77 -2.95 -0.40
C TRP A 156 -22.18 -3.33 -0.89
N LEU A 157 -22.91 -4.24 -0.22
CA LEU A 157 -24.30 -4.54 -0.60
C LEU A 157 -25.28 -3.42 -0.22
N THR A 158 -24.90 -2.59 0.75
CA THR A 158 -25.75 -1.48 1.22
C THR A 158 -25.79 -0.33 0.20
N TYR A 159 -24.68 -0.08 -0.51
CA TYR A 159 -24.58 0.97 -1.54
C TYR A 159 -25.41 0.69 -2.80
N VAL A 160 -25.70 -0.58 -3.12
CA VAL A 160 -26.51 -0.94 -4.30
C VAL A 160 -27.99 -0.58 -4.11
N LYS A 161 -28.48 -0.49 -2.87
CA LYS A 161 -29.88 -0.19 -2.58
C LYS A 161 -30.22 1.31 -2.49
N SER A 162 -29.23 2.19 -2.47
CA SER A 162 -29.47 3.65 -2.49
C SER A 162 -29.41 4.26 -3.89
N ALA A 163 -29.19 3.44 -4.93
CA ALA A 163 -29.09 3.86 -6.33
C ALA A 163 -30.20 3.25 -7.22
N SER A 164 -31.35 2.89 -6.64
CA SER A 164 -32.59 2.52 -7.36
C SER A 164 -33.79 3.25 -6.78
#